data_AF-F2EJ16-F1
#
_entry.id   AF-F2EJ16-F1
#
_cell.length_a   1.000
_cell.length_b   1.000
_cell.length_c   1.000
_cell.angle_alpha   90.00
_cell.angle_beta   90.00
_cell.angle_gamma   90.00
#
_symmetry.space_group_name_H-M   'P 1'
#
loop_
_entity.id
_entity.type
_entity.pdbx_description
1 polymer ?
#
loop_
_entity_poly.entity_id
_entity_poly.type
_entity_poly.pdbx_seq_one_letter_code
_entity_poly.pdbx_strand_id
1 'polypeptide(L)'
;MAPACALTTVAILAALLFFVLLLLSRTMELRFTTSYAMVDCAPPPAPDDGAAAFRGTLLPLLAALPAAAAPTGFASLKSDGGGAFARGLCLGDPAPRDCLACLAAAAKKLTGCGASRRAGVWRSEGCFMAYADSNTSSTHEDGFRDVVSFGEEVYPAVISVDDGTLPSIPNCFDTRALVALARSLSGRGAGNSSGARVVTGAAALSSNATGKTAVTLRAQCARDRAAAAECARCLGDSARGVRACGWVLDGEHERVADVVGYHCFLRIETSVPPRPVTKYVKQPVVLALCAAMLLVLVVTAVIACVRKKRGTGNVAAVAAASGHQTNAAAN
;
A
#
# COMPACT_ATOMS: atom_id res chain seq x y z
N MET A 1 -19.02 -40.01 36.64
CA MET A 1 -18.49 -38.65 36.33
C MET A 1 -17.32 -38.79 35.37
N ALA A 2 -17.50 -38.54 34.07
CA ALA A 2 -16.43 -38.20 33.10
C ALA A 2 -17.00 -38.11 31.65
N PRO A 3 -17.57 -36.96 31.25
CA PRO A 3 -17.53 -36.54 29.85
C PRO A 3 -16.88 -35.16 29.65
N ALA A 4 -16.58 -34.43 30.73
CA ALA A 4 -16.13 -33.04 30.66
C ALA A 4 -14.74 -32.84 30.03
N CYS A 5 -13.83 -33.82 30.11
CA CYS A 5 -12.46 -33.68 29.57
C CYS A 5 -12.38 -33.72 28.03
N ALA A 6 -13.32 -34.36 27.35
CA ALA A 6 -13.25 -34.54 25.90
C ALA A 6 -13.81 -33.32 25.14
N LEU A 7 -14.84 -32.67 25.69
CA LEU A 7 -15.44 -31.49 25.05
C LEU A 7 -14.55 -30.25 25.21
N THR A 8 -13.91 -30.10 26.37
CA THR A 8 -13.01 -28.97 26.65
C THR A 8 -11.73 -29.06 25.83
N THR A 9 -11.16 -30.24 25.65
CA THR A 9 -9.97 -30.43 24.80
C THR A 9 -10.26 -30.16 23.32
N VAL A 10 -11.40 -30.61 22.80
CA VAL A 10 -11.82 -30.31 21.42
C VAL A 10 -12.06 -28.81 21.22
N ALA A 11 -12.70 -28.14 22.19
CA ALA A 11 -12.95 -26.69 22.12
C ALA A 11 -11.65 -25.87 22.14
N ILE A 12 -10.69 -26.23 23.01
CA ILE A 12 -9.38 -25.57 23.09
C ILE A 12 -8.61 -25.74 21.78
N LEU A 13 -8.64 -26.93 21.19
CA LEU A 13 -7.96 -27.21 19.92
C LEU A 13 -8.59 -26.48 18.73
N ALA A 14 -9.92 -26.35 18.68
CA ALA A 14 -10.61 -25.56 17.66
C ALA A 14 -10.28 -24.06 17.79
N ALA A 15 -10.19 -23.54 19.01
CA ALA A 15 -9.79 -22.16 19.26
C ALA A 15 -8.32 -21.89 18.84
N LEU A 16 -7.40 -22.82 19.11
CA LEU A 16 -6.01 -22.72 18.67
C LEU A 16 -5.89 -22.77 17.15
N LEU A 17 -6.61 -23.67 16.48
CA LEU A 17 -6.63 -23.74 15.01
C LEU A 17 -7.20 -22.44 14.40
N PHE A 18 -8.29 -21.92 14.95
CA PHE A 18 -8.87 -20.66 14.50
C PHE A 18 -7.91 -19.47 14.72
N PHE A 19 -7.22 -19.43 15.85
CA PHE A 19 -6.21 -18.41 16.13
C PHE A 19 -5.01 -18.51 15.16
N VAL A 20 -4.57 -19.72 14.83
CA VAL A 20 -3.52 -19.95 13.81
C VAL A 20 -4.00 -19.55 12.42
N LEU A 21 -5.25 -19.86 12.04
CA LEU A 21 -5.83 -19.41 10.77
C LEU A 21 -5.97 -17.87 10.71
N LEU A 22 -6.33 -17.23 11.83
CA LEU A 22 -6.34 -15.77 11.93
C LEU A 22 -4.93 -15.18 11.81
N LEU A 23 -3.93 -15.77 12.47
CA LEU A 23 -2.53 -15.37 12.30
C LEU A 23 -2.07 -15.55 10.85
N LEU A 24 -2.42 -16.66 10.20
CA LEU A 24 -2.11 -16.92 8.79
C LEU A 24 -2.83 -15.92 7.85
N SER A 25 -4.08 -15.55 8.15
CA SER A 25 -4.79 -14.49 7.41
C SER A 25 -4.12 -13.12 7.59
N ARG A 26 -3.62 -12.82 8.79
CA ARG A 26 -2.84 -11.61 9.07
C ARG A 26 -1.47 -11.62 8.37
N THR A 27 -0.85 -12.79 8.20
CA THR A 27 0.40 -12.92 7.41
C THR A 27 0.18 -12.74 5.91
N MET A 28 -1.02 -13.04 5.38
CA MET A 28 -1.41 -12.72 4.00
C MET A 28 -1.71 -11.21 3.82
N GLU A 29 -2.12 -10.51 4.87
CA GLU A 29 -2.24 -9.03 4.89
C GLU A 29 -0.90 -8.31 5.16
N LEU A 30 0.17 -9.05 5.48
CA LEU A 30 1.53 -8.54 5.63
C LEU A 30 2.27 -8.41 4.29
N ARG A 31 1.54 -8.28 3.17
CA ARG A 31 2.09 -7.53 2.04
C ARG A 31 2.13 -6.09 2.53
N PHE A 32 3.33 -5.57 2.80
CA PHE A 32 3.55 -4.16 3.12
C PHE A 32 2.80 -3.28 2.11
N THR A 33 1.57 -2.88 2.42
CA THR A 33 1.05 -1.62 1.90
C THR A 33 1.82 -0.59 2.68
N THR A 34 2.98 -0.19 2.16
CA THR A 34 3.74 0.96 2.60
C THR A 34 2.79 2.16 2.61
N SER A 35 2.16 2.38 3.75
CA SER A 35 1.18 3.45 3.92
C SER A 35 1.96 4.73 4.15
N TYR A 36 1.81 5.67 3.24
CA TYR A 36 2.38 6.99 3.36
C TYR A 36 1.29 8.04 3.26
N ALA A 37 1.50 9.14 3.97
CA ALA A 37 0.73 10.37 3.82
C ALA A 37 1.74 11.52 3.82
N MET A 38 2.13 11.96 2.62
CA MET A 38 3.01 13.11 2.46
C MET A 38 2.16 14.37 2.56
N VAL A 39 2.55 15.28 3.44
CA VAL A 39 1.87 16.56 3.65
C VAL A 39 2.88 17.67 3.40
N ASP A 40 2.52 18.57 2.51
CA ASP A 40 3.25 19.80 2.24
C ASP A 40 2.40 20.98 2.72
N CYS A 41 2.88 21.71 3.72
CA CYS A 41 2.28 22.98 4.14
C CYS A 41 3.24 24.08 3.71
N ALA A 42 2.86 24.89 2.72
CA ALA A 42 3.69 25.99 2.27
C ALA A 42 3.93 26.98 3.44
N PRO A 43 5.10 27.65 3.49
CA PRO A 43 5.37 28.65 4.51
C PRO A 43 4.22 29.68 4.60
N PRO A 44 3.73 29.99 5.82
CA PRO A 44 2.68 30.99 5.96
C PRO A 44 3.21 32.36 5.51
N PRO A 45 2.33 33.25 5.00
CA PRO A 45 2.69 34.64 4.79
C PRO A 45 3.04 35.33 6.12
N ALA A 46 3.51 36.57 6.05
CA ALA A 46 3.71 37.39 7.23
C ALA A 46 2.42 37.41 8.09
N PRO A 47 2.53 37.42 9.43
CA PRO A 47 1.37 37.37 10.31
C PRO A 47 0.35 38.45 9.95
N ASP A 48 -0.89 38.03 9.73
CA ASP A 48 -2.01 38.92 9.47
C ASP A 48 -3.32 38.38 10.07
N ASP A 49 -4.30 39.26 10.23
CA ASP A 49 -5.64 38.90 10.73
C ASP A 49 -6.43 38.04 9.71
N GLY A 50 -5.92 37.94 8.48
CA GLY A 50 -6.54 37.19 7.38
C GLY A 50 -6.44 35.67 7.51
N ALA A 51 -5.51 35.15 8.31
CA ALA A 51 -5.33 33.70 8.48
C ALA A 51 -6.57 32.99 9.07
N ALA A 52 -7.21 33.61 10.08
CA ALA A 52 -8.42 33.06 10.68
C ALA A 52 -9.62 33.11 9.73
N ALA A 53 -9.77 34.22 9.00
CA ALA A 53 -10.81 34.38 7.99
C ALA A 53 -10.67 33.37 6.85
N PHE A 54 -9.46 33.19 6.32
CA PHE A 54 -9.14 32.18 5.31
C PHE A 54 -9.45 30.76 5.81
N ARG A 55 -9.07 30.45 7.05
CA ARG A 55 -9.39 29.14 7.65
C ARG A 55 -10.89 28.92 7.76
N GLY A 56 -11.66 29.97 8.10
CA GLY A 56 -13.12 29.95 8.16
C GLY A 56 -13.77 29.61 6.82
N THR A 57 -13.23 30.14 5.71
CA THR A 57 -13.74 29.85 4.36
C THR A 57 -13.21 28.52 3.78
N LEU A 58 -12.05 28.05 4.24
CA LEU A 58 -11.43 26.80 3.82
C LEU A 58 -12.12 25.54 4.39
N LEU A 59 -12.46 25.54 5.68
CA LEU A 59 -12.98 24.34 6.36
C LEU A 59 -14.24 23.74 5.69
N PRO A 60 -15.24 24.54 5.26
CA PRO A 60 -16.39 24.01 4.52
C PRO A 60 -15.99 23.34 3.19
N LEU A 61 -15.00 23.88 2.48
CA LEU A 61 -14.51 23.27 1.25
C LEU A 61 -13.85 21.92 1.50
N LEU A 62 -13.01 21.84 2.54
CA LEU A 62 -12.36 20.57 2.91
C LEU A 62 -13.38 19.49 3.30
N ALA A 63 -14.50 19.89 3.92
CA ALA A 63 -15.58 18.98 4.28
C ALA A 63 -16.43 18.53 3.06
N ALA A 64 -16.69 19.43 2.11
CA ALA A 64 -17.56 19.15 0.96
C ALA A 64 -16.83 18.41 -0.18
N LEU A 65 -15.54 18.65 -0.36
CA LEU A 65 -14.76 18.16 -1.50
C LEU A 65 -14.77 16.62 -1.67
N PRO A 66 -14.62 15.79 -0.61
CA PRO A 66 -14.63 14.33 -0.77
C PRO A 66 -15.90 13.81 -1.44
N ALA A 67 -17.08 14.33 -1.04
CA ALA A 67 -18.36 13.94 -1.62
C ALA A 67 -18.51 14.45 -3.06
N ALA A 68 -17.98 15.64 -3.36
CA ALA A 68 -18.01 16.20 -4.71
C ALA A 68 -17.11 15.42 -5.70
N ALA A 69 -15.94 14.96 -5.25
CA ALA A 69 -14.97 14.26 -6.09
C ALA A 69 -15.26 12.76 -6.23
N ALA A 70 -15.88 12.13 -5.23
CA ALA A 70 -16.11 10.68 -5.20
C ALA A 70 -16.74 10.07 -6.47
N PRO A 71 -17.76 10.69 -7.11
CA PRO A 71 -18.42 10.09 -8.27
C PRO A 71 -17.55 10.07 -9.54
N THR A 72 -16.64 11.03 -9.71
CA THR A 72 -15.90 11.27 -10.96
C THR A 72 -14.38 11.14 -10.79
N GLY A 73 -13.93 10.94 -9.55
CA GLY A 73 -12.54 10.92 -9.14
C GLY A 73 -11.88 12.31 -9.09
N PHE A 74 -12.61 13.41 -9.28
CA PHE A 74 -12.05 14.76 -9.24
C PHE A 74 -13.09 15.83 -8.88
N ALA A 75 -12.71 16.79 -8.05
CA ALA A 75 -13.46 18.03 -7.86
C ALA A 75 -12.54 19.21 -7.58
N SER A 76 -13.00 20.41 -7.91
CA SER A 76 -12.42 21.69 -7.50
C SER A 76 -13.55 22.58 -7.00
N LEU A 77 -13.41 23.08 -5.78
CA LEU A 77 -14.37 23.93 -5.09
C LEU A 77 -13.71 25.28 -4.76
N LYS A 78 -14.54 26.32 -4.71
CA LYS A 78 -14.14 27.65 -4.27
C LYS A 78 -15.10 28.13 -3.19
N SER A 79 -14.61 28.94 -2.26
CA SER A 79 -15.46 29.57 -1.26
C SER A 79 -16.29 30.69 -1.88
N ASP A 80 -17.43 30.98 -1.27
CA ASP A 80 -18.18 32.20 -1.56
C ASP A 80 -17.28 33.42 -1.28
N GLY A 81 -17.29 34.41 -2.16
CA GLY A 81 -16.37 35.55 -2.10
C GLY A 81 -14.94 35.28 -2.61
N GLY A 82 -14.61 34.05 -3.03
CA GLY A 82 -13.39 33.75 -3.80
C GLY A 82 -12.06 33.68 -3.01
N GLY A 83 -12.11 33.60 -1.69
CA GLY A 83 -10.92 33.64 -0.82
C GLY A 83 -10.19 32.31 -0.61
N ALA A 84 -10.86 31.16 -0.82
CA ALA A 84 -10.26 29.84 -0.68
C ALA A 84 -10.64 28.92 -1.83
N PHE A 85 -9.70 28.06 -2.23
CA PHE A 85 -9.86 27.03 -3.24
C PHE A 85 -9.43 25.69 -2.65
N ALA A 86 -10.16 24.62 -2.95
CA ALA A 86 -9.79 23.27 -2.61
C ALA A 86 -9.99 22.36 -3.81
N ARG A 87 -9.06 21.44 -4.04
CA ARG A 87 -9.13 20.47 -5.13
C ARG A 87 -8.73 19.10 -4.65
N GLY A 88 -9.33 18.08 -5.26
CA GLY A 88 -9.15 16.70 -4.87
C GLY A 88 -9.15 15.81 -6.10
N LEU A 89 -8.23 14.85 -6.13
CA LEU A 89 -8.06 13.89 -7.20
C LEU A 89 -7.88 12.50 -6.60
N CYS A 90 -8.60 11.54 -7.16
CA CYS A 90 -8.40 10.12 -6.90
C CYS A 90 -7.55 9.53 -8.04
N LEU A 91 -6.48 8.86 -7.65
CA LEU A 91 -5.48 8.28 -8.55
C LEU A 91 -6.01 6.98 -9.13
N GLY A 92 -6.01 6.87 -10.46
CA GLY A 92 -6.67 5.74 -11.14
C GLY A 92 -8.18 5.87 -11.11
N ASP A 93 -8.86 4.73 -11.21
CA ASP A 93 -10.32 4.65 -11.19
C ASP A 93 -10.82 3.89 -9.94
N PRO A 94 -10.58 4.41 -8.72
CA PRO A 94 -11.04 3.72 -7.51
C PRO A 94 -12.57 3.76 -7.42
N ALA A 95 -13.14 2.82 -6.67
CA ALA A 95 -14.56 2.85 -6.36
C ALA A 95 -14.91 4.18 -5.66
N PRO A 96 -16.10 4.77 -5.91
CA PRO A 96 -16.47 6.05 -5.30
C PRO A 96 -16.34 6.08 -3.78
N ARG A 97 -16.63 4.96 -3.11
CA ARG A 97 -16.47 4.80 -1.65
C ARG A 97 -15.00 4.95 -1.21
N ASP A 98 -14.07 4.35 -1.93
CA ASP A 98 -12.64 4.38 -1.60
C ASP A 98 -12.06 5.76 -1.88
N CYS A 99 -12.49 6.39 -2.98
CA CYS A 99 -12.17 7.79 -3.29
C CYS A 99 -12.63 8.73 -2.18
N LEU A 100 -13.90 8.60 -1.75
CA LEU A 100 -14.46 9.39 -0.64
C LEU A 100 -13.66 9.19 0.65
N ALA A 101 -13.39 7.94 1.04
CA ALA A 101 -12.66 7.63 2.27
C ALA A 101 -11.23 8.19 2.25
N CYS A 102 -10.53 8.06 1.12
CA CYS A 102 -9.18 8.59 0.96
C CYS A 102 -9.16 10.12 1.09
N LEU A 103 -10.05 10.81 0.36
CA LEU A 103 -10.14 12.27 0.38
C LEU A 103 -10.62 12.81 1.73
N ALA A 104 -11.51 12.12 2.44
CA ALA A 104 -11.93 12.52 3.78
C ALA A 104 -10.77 12.47 4.79
N ALA A 105 -9.93 11.44 4.70
CA ALA A 105 -8.72 11.34 5.52
C ALA A 105 -7.65 12.37 5.14
N ALA A 106 -7.53 12.68 3.84
CA ALA A 106 -6.68 13.77 3.33
C ALA A 106 -7.15 15.14 3.88
N ALA A 107 -8.44 15.43 3.82
CA ALA A 107 -9.04 16.66 4.36
C ALA A 107 -8.69 16.85 5.83
N LYS A 108 -8.81 15.78 6.64
CA LYS A 108 -8.43 15.80 8.06
C LYS A 108 -6.96 16.18 8.27
N LYS A 109 -6.04 15.66 7.46
CA LYS A 109 -4.60 16.01 7.54
C LYS A 109 -4.35 17.48 7.23
N LEU A 110 -5.01 18.03 6.22
CA LEU A 110 -4.86 19.43 5.81
C LEU A 110 -5.32 20.43 6.87
N THR A 111 -6.23 20.05 7.78
CA THR A 111 -6.61 20.92 8.91
C THR A 111 -5.43 21.27 9.84
N GLY A 112 -4.36 20.46 9.81
CA GLY A 112 -3.16 20.62 10.62
C GLY A 112 -2.13 21.62 10.09
N CYS A 113 -2.30 22.19 8.89
CA CYS A 113 -1.32 23.10 8.28
C CYS A 113 -1.30 24.53 8.87
N GLY A 114 -1.85 24.74 10.07
CA GLY A 114 -1.77 26.02 10.79
C GLY A 114 -2.29 27.21 9.99
N ALA A 115 -1.45 28.25 9.88
CA ALA A 115 -1.71 29.49 9.14
C ALA A 115 -1.31 29.42 7.65
N SER A 116 -0.91 28.25 7.14
CA SER A 116 -0.53 28.10 5.75
C SER A 116 -1.73 28.38 4.83
N ARG A 117 -1.50 29.16 3.77
CA ARG A 117 -2.49 29.48 2.74
C ARG A 117 -2.46 28.55 1.54
N ARG A 118 -1.48 27.64 1.48
CA ARG A 118 -1.35 26.63 0.43
C ARG A 118 -0.85 25.33 1.03
N ALA A 119 -1.55 24.24 0.80
CA ALA A 119 -1.07 22.95 1.25
C ALA A 119 -1.58 21.82 0.37
N GLY A 120 -0.87 20.70 0.39
CA GLY A 120 -1.16 19.49 -0.35
C GLY A 120 -0.93 18.25 0.51
N VAL A 121 -1.72 17.21 0.26
CA VAL A 121 -1.51 15.89 0.86
C VAL A 121 -1.66 14.81 -0.21
N TRP A 122 -0.73 13.87 -0.22
CA TRP A 122 -0.74 12.70 -1.09
C TRP A 122 -0.73 11.44 -0.24
N ARG A 123 -1.66 10.53 -0.54
CA ARG A 123 -1.86 9.31 0.24
C ARG A 123 -1.60 8.07 -0.59
N SER A 124 -0.98 7.07 0.04
CA SER A 124 -0.72 5.75 -0.54
C SER A 124 -1.98 5.03 -1.05
N GLU A 125 -3.13 5.32 -0.46
CA GLU A 125 -4.45 4.82 -0.83
C GLU A 125 -4.96 5.35 -2.17
N GLY A 126 -4.19 6.26 -2.82
CA GLY A 126 -4.47 6.70 -4.17
C GLY A 126 -5.29 7.98 -4.23
N CYS A 127 -4.98 8.98 -3.40
CA CYS A 127 -5.60 10.30 -3.56
C CYS A 127 -4.65 11.44 -3.23
N PHE A 128 -4.99 12.59 -3.81
CA PHE A 128 -4.37 13.88 -3.60
C PHE A 128 -5.44 14.89 -3.23
N MET A 129 -5.16 15.75 -2.27
CA MET A 129 -6.00 16.90 -1.94
C MET A 129 -5.11 18.10 -1.67
N ALA A 130 -5.52 19.27 -2.16
CA ALA A 130 -4.82 20.51 -1.90
C ALA A 130 -5.79 21.67 -1.70
N TYR A 131 -5.31 22.70 -1.01
CA TYR A 131 -5.98 23.98 -0.92
C TYR A 131 -5.03 25.13 -1.21
N ALA A 132 -5.60 26.27 -1.61
CA ALA A 132 -4.88 27.50 -1.87
C ALA A 132 -5.76 28.73 -1.65
N ASP A 133 -5.16 29.90 -1.42
CA ASP A 133 -5.81 31.21 -1.45
C ASP A 133 -6.02 31.76 -2.88
N SER A 134 -5.49 31.08 -3.90
CA SER A 134 -5.75 31.39 -5.31
C SER A 134 -5.89 30.11 -6.17
N ASN A 135 -6.57 30.24 -7.31
CA ASN A 135 -6.65 29.15 -8.30
C ASN A 135 -5.45 29.08 -9.26
N THR A 136 -4.47 29.97 -9.09
CA THR A 136 -3.27 30.02 -9.94
C THR A 136 -2.17 29.15 -9.36
N SER A 137 -1.43 28.45 -10.22
CA SER A 137 -0.20 27.77 -9.81
C SER A 137 0.80 28.76 -9.22
N SER A 138 1.56 28.30 -8.23
CA SER A 138 2.66 29.04 -7.62
C SER A 138 4.01 28.39 -7.93
N THR A 139 5.09 29.17 -7.81
CA THR A 139 6.46 28.64 -7.94
C THR A 139 6.76 27.51 -6.94
N HIS A 140 6.14 27.56 -5.76
CA HIS A 140 6.21 26.50 -4.76
C HIS A 140 5.57 25.20 -5.28
N GLU A 141 4.33 25.26 -5.78
CA GLU A 141 3.64 24.09 -6.33
C GLU A 141 4.35 23.52 -7.57
N ASP A 142 4.89 24.40 -8.42
CA ASP A 142 5.63 24.00 -9.61
C ASP A 142 6.93 23.29 -9.25
N GLY A 143 7.60 23.72 -8.18
CA GLY A 143 8.88 23.18 -7.71
C GLY A 143 8.77 22.01 -6.73
N PHE A 144 7.60 21.80 -6.10
CA PHE A 144 7.39 20.73 -5.13
C PHE A 144 7.32 19.36 -5.81
N ARG A 145 8.21 18.47 -5.40
CA ARG A 145 8.21 17.06 -5.76
C ARG A 145 8.72 16.26 -4.58
N ASP A 146 8.08 15.14 -4.30
CA ASP A 146 8.58 14.19 -3.32
C ASP A 146 8.58 12.78 -3.92
N VAL A 147 9.57 11.99 -3.53
CA VAL A 147 9.83 10.64 -4.08
C VAL A 147 9.67 9.64 -2.95
N VAL A 148 8.64 8.80 -3.06
CA VAL A 148 8.48 7.63 -2.20
C VAL A 148 9.10 6.44 -2.90
N SER A 149 10.27 6.03 -2.45
CA SER A 149 10.92 4.81 -2.91
C SER A 149 10.41 3.60 -2.13
N PHE A 150 10.32 2.45 -2.80
CA PHE A 150 9.95 1.17 -2.20
C PHE A 150 11.09 0.16 -2.35
N GLY A 151 11.38 -0.60 -1.28
CA GLY A 151 12.50 -1.56 -1.19
C GLY A 151 13.27 -1.43 0.14
N GLU A 152 13.84 -2.53 0.64
CA GLU A 152 14.33 -2.65 2.04
C GLU A 152 15.62 -1.87 2.36
N GLU A 153 16.33 -1.27 1.39
CA GLU A 153 17.56 -0.51 1.69
C GLU A 153 17.65 0.82 0.93
N VAL A 154 16.84 1.81 1.35
CA VAL A 154 17.17 3.22 1.09
C VAL A 154 18.23 3.65 2.10
N TYR A 155 19.49 3.21 1.93
CA TYR A 155 20.59 3.86 2.64
C TYR A 155 20.71 5.29 2.10
N PRO A 156 20.67 6.34 2.94
CA PRO A 156 21.27 7.60 2.56
C PRO A 156 22.75 7.30 2.38
N ALA A 157 23.22 7.21 1.14
CA ALA A 157 24.65 7.14 0.86
C ALA A 157 25.28 8.47 1.33
N VAL A 158 25.69 8.51 2.60
CA VAL A 158 26.74 9.41 3.06
C VAL A 158 28.01 8.83 2.45
N ILE A 159 28.33 9.26 1.24
CA ILE A 159 29.58 8.90 0.59
C ILE A 159 30.67 9.68 1.33
N SER A 160 31.31 9.06 2.32
CA SER A 160 32.65 9.48 2.72
C SER A 160 33.58 9.18 1.55
N VAL A 161 33.93 10.23 0.82
CA VAL A 161 34.88 10.19 -0.29
C VAL A 161 36.27 10.06 0.32
N ASP A 162 36.86 8.86 0.28
CA ASP A 162 38.29 8.69 0.62
C ASP A 162 39.03 7.60 -0.16
N ASP A 163 38.51 7.17 -1.31
CA ASP A 163 39.31 6.50 -2.32
C ASP A 163 38.72 6.87 -3.68
N GLY A 164 39.54 7.30 -4.63
CA GLY A 164 39.17 7.82 -5.96
C GLY A 164 38.50 6.80 -6.90
N THR A 165 37.92 5.72 -6.36
CA THR A 165 37.04 4.80 -7.08
C THR A 165 35.59 5.00 -6.62
N LEU A 166 34.76 5.52 -7.52
CA LEU A 166 33.32 5.65 -7.30
C LEU A 166 32.72 4.25 -7.07
N PRO A 167 32.03 3.98 -5.96
CA PRO A 167 31.28 2.73 -5.82
C PRO A 167 30.27 2.67 -6.96
N SER A 168 30.31 1.60 -7.76
CA SER A 168 29.32 1.37 -8.81
C SER A 168 27.99 1.13 -8.10
N ILE A 169 27.15 2.15 -7.99
CA ILE A 169 25.81 2.00 -7.40
C ILE A 169 25.08 0.94 -8.24
N PRO A 170 24.74 -0.24 -7.68
CA PRO A 170 24.11 -1.29 -8.46
C PRO A 170 22.71 -0.84 -8.91
N ASN A 171 22.29 -1.31 -10.09
CA ASN A 171 20.95 -1.16 -10.65
C ASN A 171 20.57 0.27 -11.09
N CYS A 172 21.48 0.98 -11.77
CA CYS A 172 21.16 2.27 -12.37
C CYS A 172 20.50 2.12 -13.74
N PHE A 173 19.40 2.84 -13.97
CA PHE A 173 18.67 2.90 -15.24
C PHE A 173 19.08 4.13 -16.06
N ASP A 174 18.94 4.03 -17.40
CA ASP A 174 19.06 5.19 -18.28
C ASP A 174 17.99 6.24 -17.95
N THR A 175 18.41 7.27 -17.20
CA THR A 175 17.54 8.36 -16.75
C THR A 175 17.01 9.18 -17.93
N ARG A 176 17.76 9.31 -19.03
CA ARG A 176 17.30 10.04 -20.21
C ARG A 176 16.15 9.30 -20.88
N ALA A 177 16.27 7.99 -21.00
CA ALA A 177 15.21 7.13 -21.54
C ALA A 177 13.96 7.13 -20.63
N LEU A 178 14.14 7.09 -19.30
CA LEU A 178 13.05 7.19 -18.32
C LEU A 178 12.29 8.52 -18.46
N VAL A 179 13.02 9.64 -18.56
CA VAL A 179 12.46 10.98 -18.75
C VAL A 179 11.71 11.09 -20.08
N ALA A 180 12.25 10.53 -21.16
CA ALA A 180 11.61 10.52 -22.46
C ALA A 180 10.29 9.74 -22.41
N LEU A 181 10.29 8.56 -21.77
CA LEU A 181 9.08 7.76 -21.55
C LEU A 181 8.04 8.55 -20.74
N ALA A 182 8.42 9.16 -19.62
CA ALA A 182 7.51 9.95 -18.78
C ALA A 182 6.90 11.14 -19.55
N ARG A 183 7.70 11.88 -20.33
CA ARG A 183 7.21 12.99 -21.16
C ARG A 183 6.25 12.53 -22.25
N SER A 184 6.45 11.35 -22.84
CA SER A 184 5.56 10.81 -23.87
C SER A 184 4.13 10.56 -23.36
N LEU A 185 3.95 10.40 -22.04
CA LEU A 185 2.64 10.18 -21.43
C LEU A 185 1.79 11.45 -21.33
N SER A 186 2.41 12.63 -21.36
CA SER A 186 1.73 13.91 -21.12
C SER A 186 0.60 14.22 -22.10
N GLY A 187 0.79 13.98 -23.40
CA GLY A 187 -0.23 14.24 -24.42
C GLY A 187 -1.50 13.40 -24.24
N ARG A 188 -1.34 12.15 -23.78
CA ARG A 188 -2.47 11.24 -23.48
C ARG A 188 -3.10 11.55 -22.12
N GLY A 189 -2.29 12.00 -21.15
CA GLY A 189 -2.72 12.28 -19.77
C GLY A 189 -3.43 13.61 -19.59
N ALA A 190 -3.17 14.57 -20.48
CA ALA A 190 -3.83 15.88 -20.50
C ALA A 190 -5.11 15.91 -21.37
N GLY A 191 -5.31 14.89 -22.22
CA GLY A 191 -6.47 14.79 -23.09
C GLY A 191 -7.66 14.12 -22.40
N ASN A 192 -8.70 14.91 -22.13
CA ASN A 192 -10.10 14.56 -21.78
C ASN A 192 -10.52 14.83 -20.32
N SER A 193 -11.53 15.68 -20.20
CA SER A 193 -12.22 16.13 -18.98
C SER A 193 -13.19 15.10 -18.38
N SER A 194 -13.35 13.91 -18.98
CA SER A 194 -14.47 12.99 -18.70
C SER A 194 -14.17 11.77 -17.79
N GLY A 195 -13.07 11.74 -17.04
CA GLY A 195 -12.79 10.63 -16.12
C GLY A 195 -11.33 10.54 -15.70
N ALA A 196 -10.99 9.62 -14.80
CA ALA A 196 -9.66 9.51 -14.23
C ALA A 196 -8.72 8.75 -15.16
N ARG A 197 -8.20 9.46 -16.17
CA ARG A 197 -7.31 8.85 -17.15
C ARG A 197 -5.89 8.70 -16.59
N VAL A 198 -5.63 7.59 -15.88
CA VAL A 198 -4.26 7.13 -15.70
C VAL A 198 -3.73 6.67 -17.05
N VAL A 199 -2.63 7.27 -17.48
CA VAL A 199 -1.93 6.87 -18.69
C VAL A 199 -0.79 5.95 -18.35
N THR A 200 -0.66 4.89 -19.13
CA THR A 200 0.38 3.89 -18.96
C THR A 200 1.29 3.88 -20.18
N GLY A 201 2.59 3.74 -19.94
CA GLY A 201 3.59 3.44 -20.95
C GLY A 201 4.66 2.54 -20.38
N ALA A 202 5.14 1.61 -21.20
CA ALA A 202 6.17 0.67 -20.80
C ALA A 202 7.32 0.69 -21.82
N ALA A 203 8.55 0.53 -21.32
CA ALA A 203 9.72 0.38 -22.17
C ALA A 203 10.77 -0.51 -21.48
N ALA A 204 11.59 -1.19 -22.27
CA ALA A 204 12.79 -1.83 -21.79
C ALA A 204 13.91 -0.78 -21.68
N LEU A 205 14.24 -0.37 -20.46
CA LEU A 205 15.30 0.60 -20.19
C LEU A 205 16.63 -0.14 -19.98
N SER A 206 17.72 0.48 -20.43
CA SER A 206 19.06 -0.02 -20.14
C SER A 206 19.33 0.03 -18.63
N SER A 207 19.86 -1.05 -18.08
CA SER A 207 20.21 -1.19 -16.66
C SER A 207 21.61 -1.81 -16.55
N ASN A 208 22.47 -1.23 -15.72
CA ASN A 208 23.83 -1.75 -15.50
C ASN A 208 23.84 -3.14 -14.84
N ALA A 209 22.74 -3.58 -14.23
CA ALA A 209 22.66 -4.82 -13.48
C ALA A 209 22.07 -6.00 -14.26
N THR A 210 21.09 -5.74 -15.13
CA THR A 210 20.40 -6.79 -15.91
C THR A 210 20.52 -6.59 -17.42
N GLY A 211 21.28 -5.59 -17.87
CA GLY A 211 21.38 -5.16 -19.26
C GLY A 211 20.16 -4.37 -19.72
N LYS A 212 18.98 -4.99 -19.71
CA LYS A 212 17.68 -4.33 -19.92
C LYS A 212 16.68 -4.75 -18.86
N THR A 213 15.82 -3.83 -18.43
CA THR A 213 14.74 -4.09 -17.49
C THR A 213 13.47 -3.44 -18.03
N ALA A 214 12.36 -4.16 -18.00
CA ALA A 214 11.08 -3.59 -18.37
C ALA A 214 10.56 -2.68 -17.24
N VAL A 215 10.31 -1.43 -17.60
CA VAL A 215 9.79 -0.38 -16.72
C VAL A 215 8.42 0.03 -17.22
N THR A 216 7.45 0.05 -16.32
CA THR A 216 6.09 0.51 -16.56
C THR A 216 5.87 1.80 -15.78
N LEU A 217 5.45 2.85 -16.48
CA LEU A 217 5.08 4.13 -15.88
C LEU A 217 3.56 4.27 -15.91
N ARG A 218 2.98 4.62 -14.76
CA ARG A 218 1.59 5.04 -14.64
C ARG A 218 1.56 6.50 -14.21
N ALA A 219 1.02 7.36 -15.05
CA ALA A 219 0.97 8.79 -14.80
C ALA A 219 -0.45 9.32 -14.80
N GLN A 220 -0.71 10.35 -14.00
CA GLN A 220 -1.96 11.09 -14.01
C GLN A 220 -1.66 12.58 -13.87
N CYS A 221 -2.23 13.40 -14.76
CA CYS A 221 -2.11 14.85 -14.69
C CYS A 221 -3.21 15.45 -13.79
N ALA A 222 -2.93 16.60 -13.17
CA ALA A 222 -3.97 17.42 -12.54
C ALA A 222 -4.99 17.91 -13.59
N ARG A 223 -6.27 18.04 -13.19
CA ARG A 223 -7.37 18.34 -14.13
C ARG A 223 -7.79 19.81 -14.22
N ASP A 224 -7.51 20.61 -13.19
CA ASP A 224 -8.05 21.96 -13.06
C ASP A 224 -7.15 23.07 -13.58
N ARG A 225 -5.85 22.82 -13.65
CA ARG A 225 -4.85 23.87 -13.88
C ARG A 225 -3.76 23.50 -14.89
N ALA A 226 -3.53 22.21 -15.14
CA ALA A 226 -2.39 21.77 -15.93
C ALA A 226 -2.69 21.76 -17.43
N ALA A 227 -2.09 22.69 -18.18
CA ALA A 227 -1.98 22.54 -19.64
C ALA A 227 -1.17 21.27 -19.96
N ALA A 228 -1.36 20.67 -21.14
CA ALA A 228 -0.59 19.48 -21.55
C ALA A 228 0.94 19.67 -21.41
N ALA A 229 1.42 20.90 -21.67
CA ALA A 229 2.82 21.28 -21.49
C ALA A 229 3.27 21.29 -20.01
N GLU A 230 2.43 21.71 -19.08
CA GLU A 230 2.73 21.74 -17.64
C GLU A 230 2.77 20.32 -17.08
N CYS A 231 1.84 19.46 -17.49
CA CYS A 231 1.93 18.05 -17.15
C CYS A 231 3.19 17.40 -17.73
N ALA A 232 3.56 17.70 -18.99
CA ALA A 232 4.79 17.20 -19.59
C ALA A 232 6.05 17.62 -18.82
N ARG A 233 6.09 18.88 -18.36
CA ARG A 233 7.16 19.39 -17.51
C ARG A 233 7.19 18.65 -16.18
N CYS A 234 6.05 18.56 -15.49
CA CYS A 234 5.93 17.85 -14.21
C CYS A 234 6.37 16.39 -14.31
N LEU A 235 5.89 15.63 -15.31
CA LEU A 235 6.26 14.22 -15.50
C LEU A 235 7.75 14.06 -15.84
N GLY A 236 8.28 14.93 -16.70
CA GLY A 236 9.70 14.90 -17.05
C GLY A 236 10.61 15.28 -15.88
N ASP A 237 10.22 16.26 -15.06
CA ASP A 237 10.94 16.65 -13.84
C ASP A 237 10.84 15.56 -12.76
N SER A 238 9.66 14.97 -12.59
CA SER A 238 9.44 13.86 -11.67
C SER A 238 10.35 12.68 -12.00
N ALA A 239 10.41 12.29 -13.28
CA ALA A 239 11.31 11.23 -13.75
C ALA A 239 12.80 11.57 -13.61
N ARG A 240 13.18 12.86 -13.66
CA ARG A 240 14.55 13.31 -13.35
C ARG A 240 14.87 13.23 -11.86
N GLY A 241 13.89 13.55 -11.01
CA GLY A 241 14.05 13.62 -9.56
C GLY A 241 14.20 12.24 -8.91
N VAL A 242 13.74 11.18 -9.57
CA VAL A 242 13.98 9.82 -9.08
C VAL A 242 15.45 9.48 -9.30
N ARG A 243 16.16 9.22 -8.21
CA ARG A 243 17.47 8.54 -8.28
C ARG A 243 17.20 7.14 -8.81
N ALA A 244 17.34 6.97 -10.12
CA ALA A 244 17.06 5.71 -10.81
C ALA A 244 18.20 4.70 -10.61
N CYS A 245 18.62 4.52 -9.35
CA CYS A 245 19.72 3.68 -8.91
C CYS A 245 19.33 3.07 -7.55
N GLY A 246 19.81 1.86 -7.24
CA GLY A 246 19.52 1.22 -5.96
C GLY A 246 18.09 0.69 -5.81
N TRP A 247 17.31 0.61 -6.90
CA TRP A 247 16.05 -0.13 -6.88
C TRP A 247 16.36 -1.61 -6.74
N VAL A 248 15.75 -2.29 -5.76
CA VAL A 248 15.96 -3.71 -5.52
C VAL A 248 15.20 -4.50 -6.59
N LEU A 249 15.95 -5.15 -7.49
CA LEU A 249 15.43 -5.96 -8.59
C LEU A 249 15.45 -7.45 -8.23
N ASP A 250 14.89 -7.79 -7.08
CA ASP A 250 14.75 -9.16 -6.55
C ASP A 250 13.56 -9.92 -7.15
N GLY A 251 12.71 -9.24 -7.93
CA GLY A 251 11.49 -9.80 -8.52
C GLY A 251 10.31 -9.90 -7.56
N GLU A 252 10.45 -9.35 -6.36
CA GLU A 252 9.36 -9.18 -5.41
C GLU A 252 8.70 -7.80 -5.56
N HIS A 253 9.45 -6.81 -6.08
CA HIS A 253 9.02 -5.43 -6.19
C HIS A 253 8.48 -5.08 -7.58
N GLU A 254 7.15 -5.07 -7.72
CA GLU A 254 6.47 -4.58 -8.93
C GLU A 254 6.43 -3.04 -8.96
N ARG A 255 6.38 -2.36 -7.81
CA ARG A 255 6.34 -0.90 -7.66
C ARG A 255 7.61 -0.42 -6.94
N VAL A 256 8.39 0.46 -7.57
CA VAL A 256 9.72 0.88 -7.08
C VAL A 256 9.76 2.33 -6.61
N ALA A 257 8.92 3.20 -7.19
CA ALA A 257 8.78 4.57 -6.73
C ALA A 257 7.42 5.15 -7.07
N ASP A 258 6.91 6.03 -6.20
CA ASP A 258 5.96 7.06 -6.59
C ASP A 258 6.63 8.42 -6.50
N VAL A 259 6.37 9.28 -7.49
CA VAL A 259 6.69 10.69 -7.43
C VAL A 259 5.40 11.47 -7.40
N VAL A 260 5.28 12.32 -6.40
CA VAL A 260 4.12 13.17 -6.20
C VAL A 260 4.48 14.62 -6.50
N GLY A 261 3.54 15.33 -7.11
CA GLY A 261 3.57 16.77 -7.28
C GLY A 261 2.16 17.33 -7.36
N TYR A 262 2.05 18.66 -7.35
CA TYR A 262 0.76 19.34 -7.45
C TYR A 262 0.12 19.21 -8.84
N HIS A 263 0.91 18.94 -9.88
CA HIS A 263 0.45 18.90 -11.28
C HIS A 263 0.44 17.50 -11.89
N CYS A 264 1.11 16.55 -11.26
CA CYS A 264 1.17 15.18 -11.75
C CYS A 264 1.46 14.17 -10.63
N PHE A 265 1.02 12.96 -10.87
CA PHE A 265 1.43 11.76 -10.15
C PHE A 265 2.15 10.84 -11.14
N LEU A 266 3.29 10.28 -10.74
CA LEU A 266 4.07 9.33 -11.53
C LEU A 266 4.42 8.12 -10.67
N ARG A 267 3.86 6.96 -11.00
CA ARG A 267 4.27 5.68 -10.43
C ARG A 267 5.20 4.95 -11.40
N ILE A 268 6.27 4.40 -10.84
CA ILE A 268 7.28 3.62 -11.52
C ILE A 268 7.20 2.18 -11.03
N GLU A 269 7.00 1.29 -11.98
CA GLU A 269 6.90 -0.15 -11.78
C GLU A 269 7.98 -0.85 -12.60
N THR A 270 8.53 -1.95 -12.08
CA THR A 270 9.51 -2.77 -12.80
C THR A 270 9.03 -4.20 -12.87
N SER A 271 9.08 -4.82 -14.04
CA SER A 271 8.91 -6.27 -14.16
C SER A 271 10.29 -6.90 -14.20
N VAL A 272 10.74 -7.44 -13.07
CA VAL A 272 11.86 -8.37 -13.09
C VAL A 272 11.28 -9.74 -13.46
N PRO A 273 11.80 -10.46 -14.47
CA PRO A 273 11.39 -11.84 -14.69
C PRO A 273 11.62 -12.62 -13.39
N PRO A 274 10.66 -13.46 -12.96
CA PRO A 274 10.82 -14.22 -11.73
C PRO A 274 12.12 -15.02 -11.83
N ARG A 275 13.09 -14.72 -10.96
CA ARG A 275 14.23 -15.62 -10.80
C ARG A 275 13.66 -16.99 -10.40
N PRO A 276 14.20 -18.11 -10.92
CA PRO A 276 13.78 -19.42 -10.46
C PRO A 276 13.91 -19.47 -8.94
N VAL A 277 12.77 -19.58 -8.28
CA VAL A 277 12.56 -19.41 -6.84
C VAL A 277 13.27 -20.55 -6.11
N THR A 278 14.59 -20.43 -5.92
CA THR A 278 15.37 -21.47 -5.24
C THR A 278 15.80 -21.06 -3.84
N LYS A 279 15.41 -19.89 -3.32
CA LYS A 279 15.85 -19.46 -1.98
C LYS A 279 14.86 -18.86 -0.99
N TYR A 280 13.57 -18.70 -1.30
CA TYR A 280 12.59 -18.16 -0.33
C TYR A 280 11.36 -19.05 -0.10
N VAL A 281 11.52 -20.38 -0.22
CA VAL A 281 10.47 -21.36 0.10
C VAL A 281 10.55 -21.83 1.56
N LYS A 282 11.36 -21.21 2.43
CA LYS A 282 11.53 -21.70 3.80
C LYS A 282 10.41 -21.27 4.75
N GLN A 283 9.99 -20.01 4.77
CA GLN A 283 9.02 -19.54 5.77
C GLN A 283 7.58 -20.08 5.60
N PRO A 284 6.93 -20.03 4.42
CA PRO A 284 5.56 -20.53 4.29
C PRO A 284 5.48 -22.07 4.32
N VAL A 285 6.50 -22.77 3.85
CA VAL A 285 6.55 -24.25 3.92
C VAL A 285 6.84 -24.72 5.33
N VAL A 286 7.73 -24.06 6.08
CA VAL A 286 7.94 -24.39 7.50
C VAL A 286 6.65 -24.15 8.30
N LEU A 287 5.93 -23.05 8.06
CA LEU A 287 4.64 -22.80 8.70
C LEU A 287 3.57 -23.83 8.32
N ALA A 288 3.48 -24.22 7.04
CA ALA A 288 2.56 -25.26 6.58
C ALA A 288 2.91 -26.65 7.15
N LEU A 289 4.21 -26.98 7.25
CA LEU A 289 4.69 -28.21 7.87
C LEU A 289 4.43 -28.22 9.39
N CYS A 290 4.63 -27.09 10.08
CA CYS A 290 4.28 -26.94 11.49
C CYS A 290 2.77 -27.11 11.71
N ALA A 291 1.93 -26.51 10.87
CA ALA A 291 0.47 -26.67 10.93
C ALA A 291 0.04 -28.11 10.67
N ALA A 292 0.63 -28.78 9.66
CA ALA A 292 0.35 -30.17 9.36
C ALA A 292 0.79 -31.12 10.50
N MET A 293 1.97 -30.88 11.08
CA MET A 293 2.48 -31.62 12.24
C MET A 293 1.56 -31.48 13.46
N LEU A 294 1.09 -30.26 13.76
CA LEU A 294 0.11 -30.01 14.82
C LEU A 294 -1.20 -30.76 14.55
N LEU A 295 -1.68 -30.79 13.31
CA LEU A 295 -2.92 -31.47 12.94
C LEU A 295 -2.81 -33.00 13.12
N VAL A 296 -1.67 -33.59 12.75
CA VAL A 296 -1.39 -35.02 12.96
C VAL A 296 -1.31 -35.36 14.45
N LEU A 297 -0.65 -34.53 15.27
CA LEU A 297 -0.60 -34.71 16.73
C LEU A 297 -2.00 -34.66 17.36
N VAL A 298 -2.86 -33.77 16.87
CA VAL A 298 -4.25 -33.69 17.32
C VAL A 298 -5.04 -34.95 16.96
N VAL A 299 -4.97 -35.40 15.71
CA VAL A 299 -5.70 -36.59 15.25
C VAL A 299 -5.23 -37.84 16.00
N THR A 300 -3.93 -37.99 16.21
CA THR A 300 -3.37 -39.13 16.96
C THR A 300 -3.78 -39.12 18.43
N ALA A 301 -3.80 -37.97 19.10
CA ALA A 301 -4.26 -37.85 20.48
C ALA A 301 -5.76 -38.18 20.62
N VAL A 302 -6.59 -37.74 19.67
CA VAL A 302 -8.03 -38.06 19.61
C VAL A 302 -8.23 -39.56 19.40
N ILE A 303 -7.53 -40.18 18.44
CA ILE A 303 -7.62 -41.62 18.18
C ILE A 303 -7.17 -42.43 19.41
N ALA A 304 -6.07 -42.03 20.07
CA ALA A 304 -5.60 -42.68 21.28
C ALA A 304 -6.62 -42.58 22.42
N CYS A 305 -7.26 -41.42 22.60
CA CYS A 305 -8.33 -41.26 23.59
C CYS A 305 -9.57 -42.13 23.29
N VAL A 306 -10.00 -42.18 22.02
CA VAL A 306 -11.13 -43.02 21.59
C VAL A 306 -10.81 -44.51 21.74
N ARG A 307 -9.59 -44.94 21.38
CA ARG A 307 -9.12 -46.32 21.54
C ARG A 307 -9.00 -46.72 23.01
N LYS A 308 -8.50 -45.83 23.88
CA LYS A 308 -8.45 -46.06 25.34
C LYS A 308 -9.85 -46.23 25.92
N LYS A 309 -10.83 -45.46 25.43
CA LYS A 309 -12.24 -45.58 25.81
C LYS A 309 -12.90 -46.88 25.31
N ARG A 310 -12.53 -47.36 24.12
CA ARG A 310 -12.97 -48.68 23.60
C ARG A 310 -12.30 -49.84 24.32
N GLY A 311 -11.02 -49.71 24.68
CA GLY A 311 -10.28 -50.71 25.45
C GLY A 311 -10.84 -50.92 26.85
N THR A 312 -11.16 -49.83 27.57
CA THR A 312 -11.84 -49.94 28.87
C THR A 312 -13.28 -50.44 28.75
N GLY A 313 -13.99 -50.12 27.66
CA GLY A 313 -15.30 -50.67 27.35
C GLY A 313 -15.28 -52.19 27.07
N ASN A 314 -14.29 -52.67 26.32
CA ASN A 314 -14.13 -54.11 26.04
C ASN A 314 -13.67 -54.90 27.27
N VAL A 315 -12.80 -54.33 28.13
CA VAL A 315 -12.43 -54.98 29.40
C VAL A 315 -13.62 -55.04 30.36
N ALA A 316 -14.46 -54.00 30.41
CA ALA A 316 -15.71 -54.04 31.19
C ALA A 316 -16.74 -55.04 30.61
N ALA A 317 -16.84 -55.17 29.29
CA ALA A 317 -17.71 -56.15 28.64
C ALA A 317 -17.22 -57.61 28.83
N VAL A 318 -15.91 -57.85 28.80
CA VAL A 318 -15.31 -59.17 29.09
C VAL A 318 -15.47 -59.54 30.57
N ALA A 319 -15.36 -58.58 31.50
CA ALA A 319 -15.66 -58.81 32.92
C ALA A 319 -17.17 -59.07 33.20
N ALA A 320 -18.07 -58.49 32.40
CA ALA A 320 -19.50 -58.78 32.48
C ALA A 320 -19.85 -60.16 31.88
N ALA A 321 -19.13 -60.61 30.84
CA ALA A 321 -19.30 -61.94 30.25
C ALA A 321 -18.76 -63.07 31.14
N SER A 322 -17.66 -62.85 31.89
CA SER A 322 -17.14 -63.82 32.86
C SER A 322 -17.98 -63.93 34.13
N GLY A 323 -18.75 -62.89 34.50
CA GLY A 323 -19.71 -62.94 35.61
C GLY A 323 -20.99 -63.72 35.33
N HIS A 324 -21.26 -64.10 34.07
CA HIS A 324 -22.44 -64.92 33.72
C HIS A 324 -22.14 -66.42 33.67
N GLN A 325 -20.86 -66.84 33.66
CA GLN A 325 -20.48 -68.26 33.69
C GLN A 325 -20.39 -68.85 35.11
N THR A 326 -20.45 -68.04 36.17
CA THR A 326 -20.33 -68.52 37.56
C THR A 326 -21.64 -68.91 38.25
N ASN A 327 -22.80 -68.76 37.59
CA ASN A 327 -24.12 -69.04 38.20
C ASN A 327 -24.83 -70.31 37.65
N ALA A 328 -24.11 -71.24 37.04
CA ALA A 328 -24.67 -72.52 36.56
C ALA A 328 -24.10 -73.76 37.26
N ALA A 329 -23.52 -73.61 38.46
CA ALA A 329 -23.07 -74.71 39.30
C ALA A 329 -23.27 -74.41 40.79
N ALA A 330 -24.53 -74.31 41.22
CA ALA A 330 -24.94 -74.55 42.60
C ALA A 330 -26.43 -74.90 42.61
N ASN A 331 -26.73 -76.03 43.26
CA ASN A 331 -28.05 -76.63 43.46
C ASN A 331 -29.12 -75.66 43.98
#